data_AF-A0A7G9GYB2-F1
#
_entry.id   AF-A0A7G9GYB2-F1
#
_cell.length_a   1.000
_cell.length_b   1.000
_cell.length_c   1.000
_cell.angle_alpha   90.00
_cell.angle_beta   90.00
_cell.angle_gamma   90.00
#
_symmetry.space_group_name_H-M   'P 1'
#
loop_
_entity.id
_entity.type
_entity.pdbx_description
1 polymer ?
#
loop_
_entity_poly.entity_id
_entity_poly.type
_entity_poly.pdbx_seq_one_letter_code
_entity_poly.pdbx_strand_id
1 'polypeptide(L)'
;MNYYIFRIDYSDRDYFKENLEKGILKQGWGLENLSLLDENGEERNQEEWVNACPEGWRDTDEARRYLRNKNSNLRKMLEMKEGDIILIPKFPEWNMFSLYRVKGEYYFDLEKIKGDYGHCIPVEVATKFSDEIDKYFTYNGNDATKVIHSKLRGYQKAINSVYNNEIISAIESLLQIKSIKEESQITEILRGIFEKNIKSMKNLNKEIFSIRPDDVEKIVEEIFVKQGYLVESRNSYDRKGGDSDRTFIKPLPILSEVNDEIGNCRVYVQIKKKDGICDEDDGIIQLEGIVDTKENIEGKENKFNNFYKVLVCTGEFSPRIKELAQEKNIILIDGIQLIRMCLKNI
;
A
#
# COMPACT_ATOMS: atom_id res chain seq x y z
N MET A 1 -12.53 16.76 20.05
CA MET A 1 -11.41 17.04 19.14
C MET A 1 -11.93 17.00 17.73
N ASN A 2 -11.81 18.11 17.03
CA ASN A 2 -12.23 18.31 15.65
C ASN A 2 -11.01 18.46 14.74
N TYR A 3 -11.24 18.33 13.44
CA TYR A 3 -10.21 18.39 12.42
C TYR A 3 -10.59 19.42 11.36
N TYR A 4 -9.62 20.25 10.98
CA TYR A 4 -9.82 21.31 10.00
C TYR A 4 -8.75 21.26 8.92
N ILE A 5 -9.13 21.58 7.67
CA ILE A 5 -8.19 21.91 6.59
C ILE A 5 -8.23 23.43 6.43
N PHE A 6 -7.08 24.05 6.61
CA PHE A 6 -6.90 25.50 6.64
C PHE A 6 -5.93 25.92 5.54
N ARG A 7 -6.45 26.57 4.50
CA ARG A 7 -5.66 27.11 3.41
C ARG A 7 -5.28 28.54 3.73
N ILE A 8 -3.97 28.78 3.73
CA ILE A 8 -3.38 30.12 3.83
C ILE A 8 -3.24 30.73 2.43
N ASP A 9 -2.90 32.01 2.38
CA ASP A 9 -2.49 32.65 1.14
C ASP A 9 -1.06 32.23 0.79
N TYR A 10 -0.94 31.40 -0.26
CA TYR A 10 0.33 30.84 -0.70
C TYR A 10 1.26 31.87 -1.35
N SER A 11 0.77 33.05 -1.73
CA SER A 11 1.59 34.12 -2.30
C SER A 11 2.47 34.81 -1.25
N ASP A 12 2.10 34.67 0.03
CA ASP A 12 2.74 35.35 1.17
C ASP A 12 3.28 34.35 2.20
N ARG A 13 3.83 33.25 1.69
CA ARG A 13 4.23 32.07 2.48
C ARG A 13 5.20 32.41 3.62
N ASP A 14 6.16 33.29 3.39
CA ASP A 14 7.16 33.65 4.39
C ASP A 14 6.52 34.36 5.58
N TYR A 15 5.55 35.25 5.34
CA TYR A 15 4.77 35.88 6.40
C TYR A 15 4.02 34.85 7.25
N PHE A 16 3.36 33.86 6.63
CA PHE A 16 2.69 32.79 7.38
C PHE A 16 3.68 31.92 8.16
N LYS A 17 4.85 31.65 7.59
CA LYS A 17 5.90 30.91 8.29
C LYS A 17 6.36 31.63 9.56
N GLU A 18 6.68 32.91 9.46
CA GLU A 18 7.08 33.72 10.61
C GLU A 18 5.99 33.81 11.69
N ASN A 19 4.71 33.90 11.31
CA ASN A 19 3.61 33.93 12.28
C ASN A 19 3.40 32.56 12.94
N LEU A 20 3.51 31.46 12.18
CA LEU A 20 3.40 30.10 12.73
C LEU A 20 4.55 29.77 13.68
N GLU A 21 5.76 30.26 13.42
CA GLU A 21 6.90 30.17 14.35
C GLU A 21 6.63 30.91 15.68
N LYS A 22 5.80 31.96 15.65
CA LYS A 22 5.30 32.68 16.84
C LYS A 22 4.07 32.01 17.47
N GLY A 23 3.59 30.89 16.92
CA GLY A 23 2.41 30.17 17.41
C GLY A 23 1.07 30.80 17.01
N ILE A 24 1.02 31.56 15.91
CA ILE A 24 -0.19 32.25 15.44
C ILE A 24 -0.47 31.84 13.99
N LEU A 25 -1.64 31.25 13.76
CA LEU A 25 -2.16 31.03 12.42
C LEU A 25 -3.12 32.17 12.07
N LYS A 26 -2.82 32.87 10.98
CA LYS A 26 -3.62 33.99 10.49
C LYS A 26 -4.50 33.61 9.29
N GLN A 27 -5.52 34.41 8.99
CA GLN A 27 -6.35 34.28 7.79
C GLN A 27 -6.76 35.63 7.23
N GLY A 28 -6.80 35.74 5.90
CA GLY A 28 -7.15 36.97 5.18
C GLY A 28 -8.62 37.34 5.33
N TRP A 29 -9.03 38.43 4.69
CA TRP A 29 -10.32 39.10 4.93
C TRP A 29 -10.42 39.76 6.31
N GLY A 30 -9.28 40.00 6.94
CA GLY A 30 -9.19 40.61 8.26
C GLY A 30 -8.72 42.06 8.18
N LEU A 31 -9.44 42.90 7.43
CA LEU A 31 -9.24 44.36 7.40
C LEU A 31 -9.76 45.02 8.69
N GLU A 32 -9.45 46.31 8.84
CA GLU A 32 -9.97 47.11 9.95
C GLU A 32 -11.51 46.98 10.03
N ASN A 33 -12.01 46.79 11.24
CA ASN A 33 -13.43 46.54 11.54
C ASN A 33 -14.03 45.22 11.01
N LEU A 34 -13.23 44.28 10.49
CA LEU A 34 -13.73 42.97 10.03
C LEU A 34 -13.57 41.83 11.05
N SER A 35 -13.44 42.14 12.35
CA SER A 35 -13.53 41.12 13.40
C SER A 35 -14.85 40.33 13.31
N LEU A 36 -14.77 39.02 13.55
CA LEU A 36 -15.95 38.16 13.72
C LEU A 36 -16.65 38.35 15.06
N LEU A 37 -16.00 39.04 16.00
CA LEU A 37 -16.55 39.41 17.30
C LEU A 37 -16.91 40.90 17.33
N ASP A 38 -17.94 41.24 18.09
CA ASP A 38 -18.28 42.62 18.41
C ASP A 38 -17.39 43.19 19.53
N GLU A 39 -17.68 44.42 19.96
CA GLU A 39 -16.93 45.11 21.02
C GLU A 39 -17.07 44.48 22.41
N ASN A 40 -18.11 43.66 22.63
CA ASN A 40 -18.34 42.93 23.86
C ASN A 40 -17.72 41.52 23.84
N GLY A 41 -17.12 41.13 22.71
CA GLY A 41 -16.55 39.79 22.51
C GLY A 41 -17.58 38.75 22.06
N GLU A 42 -18.80 39.15 21.70
CA GLU A 42 -19.85 38.25 21.22
C GLU A 42 -19.76 38.04 19.71
N GLU A 43 -20.30 36.93 19.20
CA GLU A 43 -20.30 36.66 17.76
C GLU A 43 -21.11 37.72 16.99
N ARG A 44 -20.41 38.52 16.18
CA ARG A 44 -21.03 39.59 15.39
C ARG A 44 -21.98 39.02 14.36
N ASN A 45 -23.15 39.64 14.15
CA ASN A 45 -24.11 39.19 13.15
C ASN A 45 -23.50 39.19 11.73
N GLN A 46 -23.92 38.23 10.89
CA GLN A 46 -23.38 38.11 9.54
C GLN A 46 -23.66 39.35 8.68
N GLU A 47 -24.87 39.92 8.75
CA GLU A 47 -25.19 41.12 7.97
C GLU A 47 -24.45 42.35 8.50
N GLU A 48 -24.20 42.44 9.81
CA GLU A 48 -23.35 43.48 10.40
C GLU A 48 -21.92 43.38 9.85
N TRP A 49 -21.35 42.19 9.81
CA TRP A 49 -20.02 41.96 9.23
C TRP A 49 -19.96 42.33 7.74
N VAL A 50 -20.99 41.96 6.95
CA VAL A 50 -21.09 42.34 5.53
C VAL A 50 -21.21 43.85 5.36
N ASN A 51 -21.95 44.52 6.24
CA ASN A 51 -22.09 45.99 6.18
C ASN A 51 -20.83 46.73 6.61
N ALA A 52 -20.00 46.12 7.45
CA ALA A 52 -18.68 46.63 7.83
C ALA A 52 -17.63 46.50 6.70
N CYS A 53 -17.88 45.67 5.69
CA CYS A 53 -17.01 45.58 4.51
C CYS A 53 -17.02 46.91 3.72
N PRO A 54 -15.88 47.26 3.06
CA PRO A 54 -15.80 48.42 2.18
C PRO A 54 -16.96 48.50 1.19
N GLU A 55 -17.48 49.70 0.95
CA GLU A 55 -18.68 49.89 0.13
C GLU A 55 -18.53 49.31 -1.28
N GLY A 56 -17.36 49.48 -1.90
CA GLY A 56 -17.03 48.90 -3.21
C GLY A 56 -16.95 47.37 -3.25
N TRP A 57 -17.06 46.66 -2.12
CA TRP A 57 -17.13 45.20 -2.06
C TRP A 57 -18.56 44.67 -1.93
N ARG A 58 -19.54 45.56 -1.74
CA ARG A 58 -20.94 45.22 -1.45
C ARG A 58 -21.93 46.03 -2.28
N ASP A 59 -21.50 46.46 -3.46
CA ASP A 59 -22.22 47.30 -4.41
C ASP A 59 -23.37 46.59 -5.14
N THR A 60 -23.35 45.26 -5.15
CA THR A 60 -24.35 44.39 -5.80
C THR A 60 -24.82 43.29 -4.85
N ASP A 61 -26.00 42.74 -5.11
CA ASP A 61 -26.55 41.62 -4.33
C ASP A 61 -25.67 40.37 -4.45
N GLU A 62 -25.07 40.13 -5.62
CA GLU A 62 -24.09 39.08 -5.84
C GLU A 62 -22.84 39.27 -4.98
N ALA A 63 -22.31 40.49 -4.88
CA ALA A 63 -21.16 40.79 -4.05
C ALA A 63 -21.49 40.61 -2.56
N ARG A 64 -22.66 41.07 -2.11
CA ARG A 64 -23.14 40.80 -0.74
C ARG A 64 -23.27 39.31 -0.45
N ARG A 65 -23.80 38.53 -1.39
CA ARG A 65 -23.89 37.06 -1.27
C ARG A 65 -22.52 36.41 -1.18
N TYR A 66 -21.54 36.89 -1.95
CA TYR A 66 -20.17 36.44 -1.87
C TYR A 66 -19.56 36.72 -0.49
N LEU A 67 -19.75 37.94 0.05
CA LEU A 67 -19.27 38.31 1.39
C LEU A 67 -19.91 37.46 2.50
N ARG A 68 -21.22 37.17 2.42
CA ARG A 68 -21.88 36.22 3.34
C ARG A 68 -21.20 34.85 3.31
N ASN A 69 -20.90 34.32 2.12
CA ASN A 69 -20.21 33.03 2.00
C ASN A 69 -18.79 33.07 2.59
N LYS A 70 -18.09 34.20 2.48
CA LYS A 70 -16.78 34.42 3.12
C LYS A 70 -16.90 34.45 4.64
N ASN A 71 -17.82 35.24 5.17
CA ASN A 71 -18.10 35.31 6.60
C ASN A 71 -18.45 33.93 7.17
N SER A 72 -19.36 33.18 6.54
CA SER A 72 -19.69 31.80 6.94
C SER A 72 -18.48 30.85 6.89
N ASN A 73 -17.49 31.12 6.03
CA ASN A 73 -16.27 30.33 6.00
C ASN A 73 -15.32 30.65 7.16
N LEU A 74 -15.16 31.94 7.47
CA LEU A 74 -14.31 32.46 8.53
C LEU A 74 -14.84 32.12 9.92
N ARG A 75 -16.18 32.14 10.11
CA ARG A 75 -16.85 31.79 11.38
C ARG A 75 -16.47 30.41 11.94
N LYS A 76 -15.97 29.49 11.10
CA LYS A 76 -15.41 28.22 11.57
C LYS A 76 -14.24 28.39 12.54
N MET A 77 -13.54 29.53 12.51
CA MET A 77 -12.48 29.83 13.49
C MET A 77 -13.06 30.02 14.91
N LEU A 78 -14.30 30.50 15.04
CA LEU A 78 -14.99 30.62 16.33
C LEU A 78 -15.37 29.24 16.91
N GLU A 79 -15.49 28.21 16.06
CA GLU A 79 -15.81 26.85 16.46
C GLU A 79 -14.58 26.07 16.97
N MET A 80 -13.35 26.55 16.66
CA MET A 80 -12.11 25.86 16.98
C MET A 80 -11.84 25.94 18.48
N LYS A 81 -11.49 24.79 19.08
CA LYS A 81 -11.20 24.68 20.51
C LYS A 81 -9.79 24.16 20.74
N GLU A 82 -9.25 24.44 21.91
CA GLU A 82 -7.95 23.90 22.33
C GLU A 82 -7.91 22.37 22.15
N GLY A 83 -6.84 21.88 21.52
CA GLY A 83 -6.65 20.47 21.20
C GLY A 83 -7.14 20.04 19.82
N ASP A 84 -7.94 20.86 19.12
CA ASP A 84 -8.32 20.57 17.72
C ASP A 84 -7.11 20.58 16.79
N ILE A 85 -7.21 19.86 15.66
CA ILE A 85 -6.10 19.68 14.73
C ILE A 85 -6.37 20.43 13.41
N ILE A 86 -5.37 21.17 12.96
CA ILE A 86 -5.39 21.93 11.71
C ILE A 86 -4.36 21.34 10.74
N LEU A 87 -4.82 20.99 9.54
CA LEU A 87 -3.98 20.64 8.41
C LEU A 87 -3.84 21.83 7.46
N ILE A 88 -2.62 22.26 7.21
CA ILE A 88 -2.30 23.32 6.24
C ILE A 88 -1.70 22.67 4.98
N PRO A 89 -2.45 22.59 3.85
CA PRO A 89 -1.93 21.99 2.64
C PRO A 89 -1.00 22.95 1.90
N LYS A 90 -0.02 22.42 1.15
CA LYS A 90 0.98 23.15 0.36
C LYS A 90 1.87 24.06 1.21
N PHE A 91 2.19 23.58 2.41
CA PHE A 91 3.00 24.26 3.41
C PHE A 91 3.83 23.25 4.21
N PRO A 92 5.14 23.48 4.45
CA PRO A 92 5.90 24.67 4.05
C PRO A 92 6.17 24.74 2.54
N GLU A 93 6.16 23.61 1.85
CA GLU A 93 6.42 23.53 0.41
C GLU A 93 5.18 23.07 -0.39
N TRP A 94 5.20 23.29 -1.71
CA TRP A 94 4.06 22.97 -2.59
C TRP A 94 3.68 21.49 -2.59
N ASN A 95 4.63 20.58 -2.39
CA ASN A 95 4.45 19.13 -2.35
C ASN A 95 4.24 18.59 -0.92
N MET A 96 3.99 19.46 0.07
CA MET A 96 3.86 19.07 1.48
C MET A 96 2.58 19.59 2.12
N PHE A 97 2.28 19.08 3.32
CA PHE A 97 1.31 19.68 4.24
C PHE A 97 1.81 19.63 5.67
N SER A 98 1.33 20.56 6.50
CA SER A 98 1.71 20.68 7.91
C SER A 98 0.52 20.42 8.84
N LEU A 99 0.80 19.94 10.05
CA LEU A 99 -0.19 19.70 11.10
C LEU A 99 0.11 20.59 12.31
N TYR A 100 -0.93 21.30 12.76
CA TYR A 100 -0.90 22.17 13.92
C TYR A 100 -2.02 21.79 14.89
N ARG A 101 -1.82 22.07 16.17
CA ARG A 101 -2.80 21.90 17.24
C ARG A 101 -3.24 23.27 17.72
N VAL A 102 -4.54 23.48 17.87
CA VAL A 102 -5.12 24.72 18.40
C VAL A 102 -4.78 24.85 19.89
N LYS A 103 -4.35 26.04 20.31
CA LYS A 103 -3.92 26.35 21.69
C LYS A 103 -4.75 27.41 22.40
N GLY A 104 -5.70 28.01 21.71
CA GLY A 104 -6.55 29.03 22.28
C GLY A 104 -7.69 29.36 21.33
N GLU A 105 -8.47 30.34 21.73
CA GLU A 105 -9.65 30.77 20.99
C GLU A 105 -9.29 31.80 19.92
N TYR A 106 -10.22 31.99 18.98
CA TYR A 106 -10.10 33.03 17.97
C TYR A 106 -9.95 34.41 18.61
N TYR A 107 -9.09 35.24 18.03
CA TYR A 107 -9.03 36.67 18.31
C TYR A 107 -8.74 37.45 17.03
N PHE A 108 -8.94 38.76 17.09
CA PHE A 108 -8.66 39.66 15.98
C PHE A 108 -7.49 40.58 16.31
N ASP A 109 -6.45 40.55 15.49
CA ASP A 109 -5.27 41.40 15.62
C ASP A 109 -4.73 41.77 14.24
N LEU A 110 -4.98 43.01 13.84
CA LEU A 110 -4.60 43.53 12.52
C LEU A 110 -3.26 44.27 12.59
N GLU A 111 -2.28 43.74 11.86
CA GLU A 111 -1.01 44.41 11.66
C GLU A 111 -1.14 45.56 10.65
N LYS A 112 -0.96 46.81 11.13
CA LYS A 112 -1.13 48.02 10.32
C LYS A 112 -0.28 48.05 9.04
N ILE A 113 0.94 47.51 9.09
CA ILE A 113 1.86 47.50 7.94
C ILE A 113 1.35 46.53 6.86
N LYS A 114 0.82 45.38 7.27
CA LYS A 114 0.34 44.35 6.34
C LYS A 114 -1.01 44.69 5.75
N GLY A 115 -1.89 45.28 6.54
CA GLY A 115 -3.22 45.72 6.11
C GLY A 115 -4.21 44.60 5.80
N ASP A 116 -3.88 43.33 6.09
CA ASP A 116 -4.80 42.19 6.07
C ASP A 116 -4.29 41.12 7.05
N TYR A 117 -4.99 39.97 7.08
CA TYR A 117 -4.71 38.80 7.90
C TYR A 117 -5.01 38.98 9.39
N GLY A 118 -5.96 39.85 9.73
CA GLY A 118 -6.32 40.14 11.13
C GLY A 118 -6.99 38.99 11.89
N HIS A 119 -7.51 37.96 11.22
CA HIS A 119 -8.12 36.81 11.89
C HIS A 119 -7.05 35.86 12.41
N CYS A 120 -7.00 35.66 13.73
CA CYS A 120 -5.94 34.89 14.38
C CYS A 120 -6.51 33.69 15.14
N ILE A 121 -5.77 32.57 15.11
CA ILE A 121 -5.98 31.41 15.98
C ILE A 121 -4.62 30.99 16.57
N PRO A 122 -4.47 30.91 17.91
CA PRO A 122 -3.26 30.39 18.54
C PRO A 122 -3.05 28.91 18.20
N VAL A 123 -1.85 28.54 17.81
CA VAL A 123 -1.50 27.17 17.43
C VAL A 123 -0.10 26.77 17.89
N GLU A 124 0.12 25.47 18.04
CA GLU A 124 1.44 24.87 18.18
C GLU A 124 1.62 23.73 17.18
N VAL A 125 2.87 23.30 16.99
CA VAL A 125 3.18 22.14 16.15
C VAL A 125 2.52 20.89 16.74
N ALA A 126 1.77 20.13 15.93
CA ALA A 126 1.03 18.96 16.39
C ALA A 126 1.93 17.71 16.52
N THR A 127 2.94 17.79 17.37
CA THR A 127 3.85 16.68 17.65
C THR A 127 3.80 16.23 19.12
N LYS A 128 4.17 14.97 19.35
CA LYS A 128 4.43 14.39 20.67
C LYS A 128 5.93 14.18 20.92
N PHE A 129 6.78 14.48 19.94
CA PHE A 129 8.22 14.28 19.98
C PHE A 129 8.88 15.59 20.38
N SER A 130 9.57 15.63 21.53
CA SER A 130 10.13 16.87 22.09
C SER A 130 11.29 17.45 21.27
N ASP A 131 11.92 16.63 20.41
CA ASP A 131 12.98 17.04 19.51
C ASP A 131 12.46 17.57 18.16
N GLU A 132 11.15 17.49 17.90
CA GLU A 132 10.55 17.86 16.64
C GLU A 132 9.99 19.31 16.72
N ILE A 133 10.61 20.22 15.98
CA ILE A 133 10.23 21.64 15.94
C ILE A 133 9.17 21.96 14.86
N ASP A 134 8.83 20.98 14.02
CA ASP A 134 7.92 21.12 12.89
C ASP A 134 7.15 19.82 12.63
N LYS A 135 5.95 19.90 12.04
CA LYS A 135 5.14 18.71 11.76
C LYS A 135 4.61 18.73 10.35
N TYR A 136 5.42 18.28 9.39
CA TYR A 136 5.00 18.25 7.99
C TYR A 136 5.39 16.97 7.27
N PHE A 137 4.65 16.72 6.20
CA PHE A 137 4.74 15.50 5.42
C PHE A 137 4.69 15.83 3.93
N THR A 138 5.59 15.25 3.15
CA THR A 138 5.42 15.17 1.70
C THR A 138 4.17 14.38 1.35
N TYR A 139 3.45 14.79 0.31
CA TYR A 139 2.26 14.09 -0.16
C TYR A 139 2.52 12.63 -0.55
N ASN A 140 3.76 12.30 -0.93
CA ASN A 140 4.16 10.95 -1.32
C ASN A 140 4.87 10.14 -0.22
N GLY A 141 4.90 10.64 1.02
CA GLY A 141 5.69 10.04 2.10
C GLY A 141 5.23 8.63 2.53
N ASN A 142 3.93 8.40 2.67
CA ASN A 142 3.38 7.08 3.00
C ASN A 142 1.92 6.93 2.53
N ASP A 143 1.27 5.82 2.89
CA ASP A 143 -0.12 5.58 2.50
C ASP A 143 -1.08 6.63 3.11
N ALA A 144 -0.87 7.05 4.36
CA ALA A 144 -1.70 8.08 5.01
C ALA A 144 -1.57 9.45 4.33
N THR A 145 -0.35 9.86 3.94
CA THR A 145 -0.14 11.12 3.20
C THR A 145 -0.83 11.10 1.84
N LYS A 146 -0.81 9.95 1.15
CA LYS A 146 -1.47 9.76 -0.15
C LYS A 146 -3.00 9.83 -0.02
N VAL A 147 -3.56 9.23 1.03
CA VAL A 147 -5.00 9.29 1.35
C VAL A 147 -5.47 10.73 1.56
N ILE A 148 -4.69 11.53 2.28
CA ILE A 148 -4.97 12.95 2.48
C ILE A 148 -4.89 13.68 1.14
N HIS A 149 -3.77 13.54 0.42
CA HIS A 149 -3.52 14.23 -0.84
C HIS A 149 -4.64 14.00 -1.87
N SER A 150 -5.07 12.74 -2.04
CA SER A 150 -6.11 12.38 -3.00
C SER A 150 -7.46 13.04 -2.72
N LYS A 151 -7.74 13.40 -1.46
CA LYS A 151 -9.01 13.98 -1.04
C LYS A 151 -8.99 15.50 -0.90
N LEU A 152 -7.81 16.14 -0.86
CA LEU A 152 -7.69 17.60 -0.74
C LEU A 152 -8.42 18.36 -1.85
N ARG A 153 -8.68 17.74 -3.02
CA ARG A 153 -9.49 18.32 -4.09
C ARG A 153 -10.91 18.67 -3.62
N GLY A 154 -11.50 17.93 -2.70
CA GLY A 154 -12.82 18.22 -2.13
C GLY A 154 -12.85 19.39 -1.13
N TYR A 155 -11.69 19.86 -0.68
CA TYR A 155 -11.56 20.87 0.38
C TYR A 155 -10.95 22.15 -0.19
N GLN A 156 -11.71 22.89 -1.02
CA GLN A 156 -11.23 24.10 -1.72
C GLN A 156 -11.51 25.42 -1.00
N LYS A 157 -12.36 25.44 0.04
CA LYS A 157 -12.60 26.68 0.81
C LYS A 157 -11.37 27.02 1.67
N ALA A 158 -11.28 28.26 2.15
CA ALA A 158 -10.16 28.67 2.99
C ALA A 158 -10.14 27.86 4.30
N ILE A 159 -11.31 27.62 4.90
CA ILE A 159 -11.43 26.81 6.11
C ILE A 159 -12.47 25.71 5.92
N ASN A 160 -12.12 24.45 6.17
CA ASN A 160 -13.03 23.33 6.03
C ASN A 160 -12.99 22.43 7.27
N SER A 161 -14.14 22.18 7.88
CA SER A 161 -14.31 21.12 8.86
C SER A 161 -14.19 19.77 8.16
N VAL A 162 -13.51 18.82 8.79
CA VAL A 162 -13.23 17.49 8.24
C VAL A 162 -14.07 16.46 8.98
N TYR A 163 -15.07 15.90 8.28
CA TYR A 163 -15.89 14.78 8.76
C TYR A 163 -15.59 13.46 8.05
N ASN A 164 -14.65 13.47 7.10
CA ASN A 164 -14.28 12.26 6.36
C ASN A 164 -13.39 11.37 7.23
N ASN A 165 -13.91 10.22 7.64
CA ASN A 165 -13.22 9.29 8.53
C ASN A 165 -11.86 8.83 8.00
N GLU A 166 -11.70 8.65 6.68
CA GLU A 166 -10.41 8.23 6.12
C GLU A 166 -9.34 9.32 6.27
N ILE A 167 -9.71 10.59 6.13
CA ILE A 167 -8.78 11.71 6.39
C ILE A 167 -8.46 11.79 7.87
N ILE A 168 -9.47 11.66 8.74
CA ILE A 168 -9.29 11.72 10.19
C ILE A 168 -8.34 10.61 10.65
N SER A 169 -8.58 9.36 10.27
CA SER A 169 -7.70 8.23 10.60
C SER A 169 -6.29 8.39 10.02
N ALA A 170 -6.16 8.98 8.82
CA ALA A 170 -4.85 9.29 8.25
C ALA A 170 -4.11 10.36 9.07
N ILE A 171 -4.77 11.45 9.47
CA ILE A 171 -4.19 12.48 10.33
C ILE A 171 -3.78 11.88 11.67
N GLU A 172 -4.65 11.10 12.31
CA GLU A 172 -4.38 10.45 13.60
C GLU A 172 -3.16 9.54 13.52
N SER A 173 -3.03 8.77 12.44
CA SER A 173 -1.85 7.92 12.21
C SER A 173 -0.57 8.75 12.05
N LEU A 174 -0.64 9.88 11.35
CA LEU A 174 0.50 10.77 11.14
C LEU A 174 0.93 11.50 12.41
N LEU A 175 0.01 11.81 13.32
CA LEU A 175 0.32 12.38 14.64
C LEU A 175 1.17 11.42 15.49
N GLN A 176 1.14 10.11 15.21
CA GLN A 176 1.89 9.11 15.98
C GLN A 176 3.34 8.90 15.52
N ILE A 177 3.73 9.39 14.35
CA ILE A 177 5.05 9.19 13.74
C ILE A 177 5.79 10.53 13.59
N LYS A 178 7.10 10.53 13.34
CA LYS A 178 7.85 11.76 12.98
C LYS A 178 7.47 12.26 11.58
N SER A 179 7.76 13.53 11.30
CA SER A 179 7.63 14.15 9.98
C SER A 179 8.32 13.33 8.88
N ILE A 180 7.74 13.34 7.68
CA ILE A 180 8.31 12.69 6.49
C ILE A 180 8.64 13.79 5.49
N LYS A 181 9.88 14.27 5.54
CA LYS A 181 10.32 15.49 4.84
C LYS A 181 10.85 15.20 3.44
N GLU A 182 11.41 14.01 3.23
CA GLU A 182 11.94 13.60 1.94
C GLU A 182 10.89 12.82 1.15
N GLU A 183 10.82 13.07 -0.16
CA GLU A 183 10.13 12.15 -1.06
C GLU A 183 10.84 10.80 -0.98
N SER A 184 10.12 9.76 -0.56
CA SER A 184 10.65 8.40 -0.60
C SER A 184 11.20 8.16 -1.99
N GLN A 185 12.49 7.84 -2.07
CA GLN A 185 13.13 7.54 -3.35
C GLN A 185 12.29 6.47 -4.06
N ILE A 186 12.14 6.57 -5.39
CA ILE A 186 11.36 5.62 -6.18
C ILE A 186 11.73 4.17 -5.81
N THR A 187 13.00 3.92 -5.48
CA THR A 187 13.54 2.66 -4.97
C THR A 187 12.89 2.18 -3.67
N GLU A 188 12.61 3.05 -2.71
CA GLU A 188 11.93 2.70 -1.46
C GLU A 188 10.44 2.47 -1.65
N ILE A 189 9.80 3.26 -2.52
CA ILE A 189 8.39 3.03 -2.91
C ILE A 189 8.27 1.67 -3.58
N LEU A 190 9.16 1.37 -4.54
CA LEU A 190 9.23 0.07 -5.20
C LEU A 190 9.51 -1.03 -4.18
N ARG A 191 10.47 -0.86 -3.26
CA ARG A 191 10.75 -1.82 -2.19
C ARG A 191 9.49 -2.12 -1.36
N GLY A 192 8.75 -1.09 -0.93
CA GLY A 192 7.51 -1.27 -0.18
C GLY A 192 6.41 -1.97 -0.98
N ILE A 193 6.27 -1.65 -2.27
CA ILE A 193 5.33 -2.35 -3.18
C ILE A 193 5.74 -3.82 -3.33
N PHE A 194 7.02 -4.11 -3.55
CA PHE A 194 7.54 -5.47 -3.68
C PHE A 194 7.35 -6.25 -2.38
N GLU A 195 7.71 -5.69 -1.22
CA GLU A 195 7.56 -6.33 0.09
C GLU A 195 6.09 -6.64 0.40
N LYS A 196 5.17 -5.69 0.15
CA LYS A 196 3.73 -5.89 0.33
C LYS A 196 3.21 -7.01 -0.56
N ASN A 197 3.60 -7.03 -1.83
CA ASN A 197 3.18 -8.05 -2.79
C ASN A 197 3.80 -9.43 -2.49
N ILE A 198 5.07 -9.49 -2.09
CA ILE A 198 5.74 -10.73 -1.65
C ILE A 198 5.04 -11.29 -0.41
N LYS A 199 4.72 -10.43 0.58
CA LYS A 199 3.98 -10.83 1.78
C LYS A 199 2.58 -11.34 1.43
N SER A 200 1.89 -10.66 0.51
CA SER A 200 0.57 -11.10 0.02
C SER A 200 0.67 -12.44 -0.71
N MET A 201 1.70 -12.67 -1.53
CA MET A 201 1.93 -13.94 -2.21
C MET A 201 2.27 -15.07 -1.21
N LYS A 202 3.05 -14.79 -0.17
CA LYS A 202 3.33 -15.77 0.90
C LYS A 202 2.06 -16.13 1.68
N ASN A 203 1.18 -15.16 1.94
CA ASN A 203 -0.12 -15.42 2.56
C ASN A 203 -1.03 -16.25 1.64
N LEU A 204 -1.11 -15.89 0.36
CA LEU A 204 -1.86 -16.65 -0.64
C LEU A 204 -1.37 -18.10 -0.76
N ASN A 205 -0.05 -18.32 -0.70
CA ASN A 205 0.54 -19.66 -0.70
C ASN A 205 0.07 -20.51 0.48
N LYS A 206 0.02 -19.92 1.67
CA LYS A 206 -0.51 -20.58 2.88
C LYS A 206 -2.01 -20.87 2.78
N GLU A 207 -2.78 -19.95 2.21
CA GLU A 207 -4.23 -20.12 2.05
C GLU A 207 -4.56 -21.21 1.02
N ILE A 208 -3.95 -21.16 -0.17
CA ILE A 208 -4.18 -22.12 -1.26
C ILE A 208 -3.79 -23.54 -0.85
N PHE A 209 -2.61 -23.71 -0.23
CA PHE A 209 -2.13 -25.05 0.14
C PHE A 209 -2.46 -25.46 1.58
N SER A 210 -3.40 -24.77 2.23
CA SER A 210 -4.02 -25.24 3.49
C SER A 210 -4.81 -26.55 3.31
N ILE A 211 -5.10 -26.94 2.06
CA ILE A 211 -5.80 -28.17 1.66
C ILE A 211 -5.01 -29.46 1.96
N ARG A 212 -5.65 -30.63 1.86
CA ARG A 212 -4.99 -31.92 2.18
C ARG A 212 -3.87 -32.22 1.17
N PRO A 213 -2.81 -32.96 1.56
CA PRO A 213 -1.74 -33.37 0.65
C PRO A 213 -2.26 -33.97 -0.66
N ASP A 214 -3.22 -34.90 -0.57
CA ASP A 214 -3.87 -35.53 -1.74
C ASP A 214 -4.51 -34.52 -2.69
N ASP A 215 -5.04 -33.41 -2.18
CA ASP A 215 -5.66 -32.37 -3.00
C ASP A 215 -4.58 -31.50 -3.70
N VAL A 216 -3.42 -31.29 -3.07
CA VAL A 216 -2.26 -30.68 -3.73
C VAL A 216 -1.78 -31.55 -4.90
N GLU A 217 -1.71 -32.87 -4.70
CA GLU A 217 -1.33 -33.79 -5.78
C GLU A 217 -2.33 -33.76 -6.94
N LYS A 218 -3.63 -33.68 -6.66
CA LYS A 218 -4.66 -33.52 -7.71
C LYS A 218 -4.49 -32.22 -8.47
N ILE A 219 -4.20 -31.10 -7.79
CA ILE A 219 -3.94 -29.82 -8.45
C ILE A 219 -2.74 -29.93 -9.39
N VAL A 220 -1.64 -30.53 -8.93
CA VAL A 220 -0.46 -30.77 -9.78
C VAL A 220 -0.85 -31.63 -10.99
N GLU A 221 -1.59 -32.71 -10.79
CA GLU A 221 -2.07 -33.57 -11.87
C GLU A 221 -2.91 -32.81 -12.90
N GLU A 222 -3.89 -32.01 -12.46
CA GLU A 222 -4.74 -31.20 -13.34
C GLU A 222 -3.92 -30.20 -14.17
N ILE A 223 -2.91 -29.58 -13.57
CA ILE A 223 -2.01 -28.67 -14.28
C ILE A 223 -1.27 -29.41 -15.40
N PHE A 224 -0.68 -30.57 -15.11
CA PHE A 224 0.01 -31.37 -16.12
C PHE A 224 -0.95 -31.83 -17.22
N VAL A 225 -2.14 -32.33 -16.87
CA VAL A 225 -3.15 -32.77 -17.85
C VAL A 225 -3.60 -31.63 -18.77
N LYS A 226 -3.86 -30.43 -18.23
CA LYS A 226 -4.23 -29.24 -19.04
C LYS A 226 -3.12 -28.82 -20.01
N GLN A 227 -1.86 -29.12 -19.69
CA GLN A 227 -0.71 -28.91 -20.56
C GLN A 227 -0.51 -30.06 -21.58
N GLY A 228 -1.47 -30.97 -21.68
CA GLY A 228 -1.48 -32.08 -22.63
C GLY A 228 -0.53 -33.21 -22.25
N TYR A 229 -0.28 -33.41 -20.95
CA TYR A 229 0.35 -34.63 -20.44
C TYR A 229 -0.73 -35.68 -20.13
N LEU A 230 -0.38 -36.95 -20.26
CA LEU A 230 -1.24 -38.10 -19.94
C LEU A 230 -0.80 -38.69 -18.60
N VAL A 231 -1.77 -39.05 -17.74
CA VAL A 231 -1.46 -39.69 -16.45
C VAL A 231 -1.13 -41.16 -16.70
N GLU A 232 0.09 -41.58 -16.37
CA GLU A 232 0.52 -42.98 -16.47
C GLU A 232 0.22 -43.73 -15.16
N SER A 233 0.54 -43.14 -14.01
CA SER A 233 0.27 -43.75 -12.70
C SER A 233 0.13 -42.72 -11.59
N ARG A 234 -0.70 -43.05 -10.59
CA ARG A 234 -0.82 -42.36 -9.30
C ARG A 234 -0.28 -43.29 -8.21
N ASN A 235 0.72 -42.86 -7.46
CA ASN A 235 1.41 -43.60 -6.39
C ASN A 235 1.98 -44.96 -6.84
N SER A 236 3.17 -44.92 -7.44
CA SER A 236 3.82 -46.13 -7.96
C SER A 236 4.75 -46.77 -6.93
N TYR A 237 4.16 -47.50 -5.97
CA TYR A 237 4.91 -48.16 -4.89
C TYR A 237 5.53 -49.47 -5.37
N ASP A 238 6.85 -49.50 -5.58
CA ASP A 238 7.55 -50.66 -6.14
C ASP A 238 8.03 -51.71 -5.11
N ARG A 239 7.72 -51.51 -3.82
CA ARG A 239 8.13 -52.36 -2.68
C ARG A 239 9.66 -52.54 -2.55
N LYS A 240 10.49 -51.79 -3.28
CA LYS A 240 11.96 -51.93 -3.29
C LYS A 240 12.76 -50.63 -3.22
N GLY A 241 12.13 -49.45 -3.20
CA GLY A 241 12.80 -48.27 -2.62
C GLY A 241 12.50 -46.90 -3.23
N GLY A 242 11.53 -46.77 -4.12
CA GLY A 242 11.13 -45.45 -4.63
C GLY A 242 9.63 -45.36 -4.88
N ASP A 243 8.99 -44.31 -4.39
CA ASP A 243 7.57 -44.02 -4.62
C ASP A 243 7.50 -42.63 -5.26
N SER A 244 6.98 -42.53 -6.49
CA SER A 244 6.63 -41.24 -7.10
C SER A 244 5.16 -41.01 -6.88
N ASP A 245 4.80 -39.82 -6.40
CA ASP A 245 3.40 -39.46 -6.20
C ASP A 245 2.66 -39.49 -7.55
N ARG A 246 3.26 -38.96 -8.63
CA ARG A 246 2.67 -38.99 -9.98
C ARG A 246 3.69 -39.31 -11.06
N THR A 247 3.25 -40.07 -12.07
CA THR A 247 4.01 -40.30 -13.31
C THR A 247 3.16 -39.89 -14.50
N PHE A 248 3.76 -39.14 -15.41
CA PHE A 248 3.10 -38.65 -16.61
C PHE A 248 3.85 -39.07 -17.88
N ILE A 249 3.13 -39.16 -18.99
CA ILE A 249 3.68 -39.28 -20.33
C ILE A 249 3.33 -38.01 -21.10
N LYS A 250 4.32 -37.42 -21.78
CA LYS A 250 4.12 -36.35 -22.73
C LYS A 250 4.36 -36.86 -24.15
N PRO A 251 3.31 -37.01 -24.96
CA PRO A 251 3.47 -37.25 -26.38
C PRO A 251 4.10 -36.04 -27.07
N LEU A 252 5.18 -36.28 -27.81
CA LEU A 252 5.80 -35.30 -28.68
C LEU A 252 5.05 -35.29 -30.01
N PRO A 253 4.48 -34.14 -30.45
CA PRO A 253 3.72 -34.07 -31.69
C PRO A 253 4.48 -34.65 -32.87
N ILE A 254 3.77 -35.38 -33.75
CA ILE A 254 4.30 -36.09 -34.93
C ILE A 254 5.18 -37.30 -34.55
N LEU A 255 6.09 -37.16 -33.60
CA LEU A 255 7.02 -38.23 -33.22
C LEU A 255 6.32 -39.40 -32.52
N SER A 256 5.34 -39.11 -31.65
CA SER A 256 4.55 -40.15 -30.97
C SER A 256 3.72 -40.98 -31.94
N GLU A 257 3.37 -40.45 -33.12
CA GLU A 257 2.61 -41.20 -34.14
C GLU A 257 3.49 -42.16 -34.95
N VAL A 258 4.80 -41.87 -35.02
CA VAL A 258 5.77 -42.63 -35.80
C VAL A 258 6.43 -43.72 -34.96
N ASN A 259 6.74 -43.42 -33.70
CA ASN A 259 7.36 -44.37 -32.78
C ASN A 259 7.01 -44.01 -31.33
N ASP A 260 6.24 -44.88 -30.67
CA ASP A 260 5.81 -44.69 -29.29
C ASP A 260 6.99 -44.66 -28.29
N GLU A 261 8.13 -45.29 -28.59
CA GLU A 261 9.27 -45.42 -27.68
C GLU A 261 10.17 -44.17 -27.66
N ILE A 262 10.26 -43.47 -28.79
CA ILE A 262 11.07 -42.26 -28.94
C ILE A 262 10.20 -41.00 -28.90
N GLY A 263 8.95 -41.12 -29.34
CA GLY A 263 8.01 -40.02 -29.46
C GLY A 263 7.28 -39.63 -28.18
N ASN A 264 7.60 -40.27 -27.06
CA ASN A 264 6.98 -39.99 -25.76
C ASN A 264 8.06 -39.71 -24.71
N CYS A 265 7.85 -38.68 -23.88
CA CYS A 265 8.70 -38.38 -22.73
C CYS A 265 8.00 -38.78 -21.43
N ARG A 266 8.67 -39.52 -20.56
CA ARG A 266 8.14 -39.82 -19.22
C ARG A 266 8.54 -38.74 -18.22
N VAL A 267 7.67 -38.40 -17.28
CA VAL A 267 7.95 -37.42 -16.23
C VAL A 267 7.58 -38.01 -14.87
N TYR A 268 8.57 -38.17 -14.02
CA TYR A 268 8.40 -38.57 -12.62
C TYR A 268 8.28 -37.33 -11.75
N VAL A 269 7.20 -37.25 -10.99
CA VAL A 269 6.89 -36.10 -10.14
C VAL A 269 6.77 -36.55 -8.70
N GLN A 270 7.63 -35.98 -7.85
CA GLN A 270 7.51 -36.06 -6.40
C GLN A 270 6.99 -34.74 -5.85
N ILE A 271 6.05 -34.80 -4.92
CA ILE A 271 5.31 -33.67 -4.36
C ILE A 271 5.54 -33.68 -2.83
N LYS A 272 5.99 -32.54 -2.29
CA LYS A 272 6.22 -32.36 -0.85
C LYS A 272 5.43 -31.16 -0.35
N LYS A 273 4.46 -31.41 0.51
CA LYS A 273 3.76 -30.35 1.22
C LYS A 273 4.59 -29.92 2.44
N LYS A 274 5.10 -28.68 2.42
CA LYS A 274 5.83 -28.06 3.53
C LYS A 274 5.43 -26.61 3.69
N ASP A 275 5.33 -26.17 4.94
CA ASP A 275 5.13 -24.78 5.30
C ASP A 275 6.49 -24.14 5.57
N GLY A 276 7.00 -23.37 4.61
CA GLY A 276 8.30 -22.67 4.75
C GLY A 276 9.39 -23.26 3.86
N ILE A 277 10.59 -23.47 4.42
CA ILE A 277 11.76 -23.89 3.64
C ILE A 277 11.81 -25.43 3.52
N CYS A 278 11.90 -25.92 2.28
CA CYS A 278 12.17 -27.31 1.92
C CYS A 278 13.70 -27.52 1.87
N ASP A 279 14.26 -28.17 2.89
CA ASP A 279 15.71 -28.47 3.01
C ASP A 279 16.00 -29.96 3.24
N GLU A 280 15.07 -30.84 2.88
CA GLU A 280 15.19 -32.30 3.04
C GLU A 280 15.53 -32.96 1.70
N ASP A 281 16.46 -33.92 1.70
CA ASP A 281 16.93 -34.61 0.49
C ASP A 281 16.01 -35.76 0.05
N ASP A 282 15.06 -36.16 0.89
CA ASP A 282 14.20 -37.34 0.69
C ASP A 282 13.52 -37.36 -0.67
N GLY A 283 13.02 -36.22 -1.15
CA GLY A 283 12.36 -36.13 -2.46
C GLY A 283 13.33 -36.36 -3.63
N ILE A 284 14.59 -35.92 -3.50
CA ILE A 284 15.64 -36.15 -4.49
C ILE A 284 16.04 -37.63 -4.47
N ILE A 285 16.26 -38.20 -3.27
CA ILE A 285 16.62 -39.62 -3.10
C ILE A 285 15.53 -40.53 -3.68
N GLN A 286 14.26 -40.21 -3.47
CA GLN A 286 13.14 -40.94 -4.03
C GLN A 286 13.14 -40.91 -5.57
N LEU A 287 13.32 -39.73 -6.18
CA LEU A 287 13.35 -39.59 -7.64
C LEU A 287 14.55 -40.32 -8.27
N GLU A 288 15.72 -40.28 -7.65
CA GLU A 288 16.89 -41.06 -8.09
C GLU A 288 16.61 -42.56 -8.01
N GLY A 289 16.08 -43.04 -6.88
CA GLY A 289 15.77 -44.45 -6.68
C GLY A 289 14.78 -45.01 -7.71
N ILE A 290 13.78 -44.21 -8.12
CA ILE A 290 12.79 -44.62 -9.14
C ILE A 290 13.44 -44.80 -10.51
N VAL A 291 14.33 -43.89 -10.89
CA VAL A 291 15.05 -44.00 -12.16
C VAL A 291 15.98 -45.20 -12.12
N ASP A 292 16.70 -45.41 -11.01
CA ASP A 292 17.57 -46.57 -10.84
C ASP A 292 16.80 -47.90 -10.90
N THR A 293 15.58 -47.96 -10.37
CA THR A 293 14.78 -49.20 -10.40
C THR A 293 13.99 -49.40 -11.66
N LYS A 294 13.52 -48.35 -12.34
CA LYS A 294 12.62 -48.49 -13.50
C LYS A 294 13.31 -48.33 -14.85
N GLU A 295 14.39 -47.56 -14.89
CA GLU A 295 15.06 -47.17 -16.14
C GLU A 295 16.46 -47.78 -16.24
N ASN A 296 17.10 -48.18 -15.12
CA ASN A 296 18.44 -48.80 -15.09
C ASN A 296 18.45 -50.34 -14.88
N ILE A 297 17.36 -51.07 -15.17
CA ILE A 297 17.38 -52.55 -15.06
C ILE A 297 18.20 -53.16 -16.22
N GLU A 298 19.36 -53.73 -15.90
CA GLU A 298 20.10 -54.64 -16.80
C GLU A 298 19.16 -55.76 -17.29
N GLY A 299 18.88 -55.80 -18.60
CA GLY A 299 18.19 -56.90 -19.26
C GLY A 299 16.70 -56.74 -19.56
N LYS A 300 16.11 -55.55 -19.36
CA LYS A 300 14.82 -55.18 -19.99
C LYS A 300 15.06 -54.03 -20.96
N GLU A 301 14.59 -54.16 -22.21
CA GLU A 301 14.59 -53.05 -23.17
C GLU A 301 13.89 -51.85 -22.54
N ASN A 302 14.66 -50.80 -22.26
CA ASN A 302 14.11 -49.59 -21.71
C ASN A 302 13.24 -48.93 -22.79
N LYS A 303 11.93 -48.87 -22.55
CA LYS A 303 10.95 -48.57 -23.60
C LYS A 303 10.86 -47.09 -23.96
N PHE A 304 11.53 -46.20 -23.21
CA PHE A 304 11.52 -44.76 -23.43
C PHE A 304 12.94 -44.21 -23.32
N ASN A 305 13.37 -43.45 -24.34
CA ASN A 305 14.72 -42.85 -24.36
C ASN A 305 14.84 -41.53 -23.59
N ASN A 306 13.70 -40.90 -23.20
CA ASN A 306 13.69 -39.59 -22.56
C ASN A 306 12.79 -39.58 -21.32
N PHE A 307 13.36 -39.28 -20.15
CA PHE A 307 12.61 -39.05 -18.92
C PHE A 307 13.06 -37.78 -18.20
N TYR A 308 12.17 -37.23 -17.38
CA TYR A 308 12.43 -36.06 -16.54
C TYR A 308 12.06 -36.33 -15.10
N LYS A 309 12.84 -35.77 -14.17
CA LYS A 309 12.57 -35.79 -12.73
C LYS A 309 12.11 -34.41 -12.29
N VAL A 310 10.99 -34.34 -11.57
CA VAL A 310 10.42 -33.09 -11.09
C VAL A 310 10.12 -33.22 -9.60
N LEU A 311 10.64 -32.30 -8.80
CA LEU A 311 10.31 -32.16 -7.39
C LEU A 311 9.49 -30.89 -7.18
N VAL A 312 8.27 -31.07 -6.70
CA VAL A 312 7.31 -29.99 -6.39
C VAL A 312 7.27 -29.80 -4.87
N CYS A 313 7.43 -28.57 -4.39
CA CYS A 313 7.24 -28.23 -2.99
C CYS A 313 6.28 -27.03 -2.85
N THR A 314 5.33 -27.08 -1.90
CA THR A 314 4.45 -25.93 -1.60
C THR A 314 5.20 -24.78 -0.90
N GLY A 315 6.37 -25.07 -0.35
CA GLY A 315 7.31 -24.13 0.26
C GLY A 315 8.39 -23.62 -0.70
N GLU A 316 9.46 -23.08 -0.14
CA GLU A 316 10.63 -22.57 -0.87
C GLU A 316 11.82 -23.52 -0.69
N PHE A 317 12.50 -23.91 -1.77
CA PHE A 317 13.69 -24.75 -1.65
C PHE A 317 14.90 -23.99 -1.09
N SER A 318 15.64 -24.63 -0.19
CA SER A 318 16.91 -24.11 0.31
C SER A 318 17.95 -24.01 -0.83
N PRO A 319 18.98 -23.14 -0.71
CA PRO A 319 20.09 -23.10 -1.68
C PRO A 319 20.76 -24.46 -1.90
N ARG A 320 20.95 -25.21 -0.81
CA ARG A 320 21.54 -26.55 -0.83
C ARG A 320 20.75 -27.53 -1.70
N ILE A 321 19.42 -27.55 -1.54
CA ILE A 321 18.54 -28.40 -2.37
C ILE A 321 18.56 -27.97 -3.84
N LYS A 322 18.66 -26.67 -4.12
CA LYS A 322 18.76 -26.16 -5.51
C LYS A 322 20.05 -26.64 -6.18
N GLU A 323 21.17 -26.58 -5.48
CA GLU A 323 22.46 -27.09 -5.96
C GLU A 323 22.40 -28.60 -6.20
N LEU A 324 21.91 -29.37 -5.22
CA LEU A 324 21.80 -30.83 -5.33
C LEU A 324 20.85 -31.25 -6.46
N ALA A 325 19.72 -30.58 -6.63
CA ALA A 325 18.79 -30.85 -7.72
C ALA A 325 19.42 -30.58 -9.09
N GLN A 326 20.23 -29.52 -9.21
CA GLN A 326 20.94 -29.21 -10.44
C GLN A 326 21.97 -30.30 -10.79
N GLU A 327 22.77 -30.76 -9.81
CA GLU A 327 23.72 -31.86 -10.01
C GLU A 327 23.03 -33.15 -10.47
N LYS A 328 21.81 -33.39 -9.97
CA LYS A 328 21.02 -34.58 -10.27
C LYS A 328 20.08 -34.42 -11.48
N ASN A 329 20.10 -33.29 -12.18
CA ASN A 329 19.18 -32.98 -13.28
C ASN A 329 17.69 -33.14 -12.88
N ILE A 330 17.33 -32.60 -11.70
CA ILE A 330 15.96 -32.57 -11.18
C ILE A 330 15.41 -31.15 -11.34
N ILE A 331 14.23 -31.05 -11.95
CA ILE A 331 13.51 -29.79 -12.11
C ILE A 331 12.77 -29.48 -10.81
N LEU A 332 12.98 -28.28 -10.27
CA LEU A 332 12.31 -27.81 -9.06
C LEU A 332 11.10 -26.93 -9.41
N ILE A 333 9.98 -27.17 -8.73
CA ILE A 333 8.79 -26.30 -8.75
C ILE A 333 8.47 -25.90 -7.31
N ASP A 334 8.82 -24.67 -6.93
CA ASP A 334 8.51 -24.11 -5.61
C ASP A 334 7.04 -23.62 -5.51
N GLY A 335 6.62 -23.23 -4.31
CA GLY A 335 5.24 -22.82 -4.05
C GLY A 335 4.80 -21.60 -4.88
N ILE A 336 5.70 -20.65 -5.15
CA ILE A 336 5.37 -19.46 -5.95
C ILE A 336 5.20 -19.86 -7.42
N GLN A 337 6.07 -20.72 -7.94
CA GLN A 337 5.96 -21.27 -9.29
C GLN A 337 4.67 -22.09 -9.43
N LEU A 338 4.32 -22.90 -8.44
CA LEU A 338 3.09 -23.70 -8.43
C LEU A 338 1.84 -22.80 -8.46
N ILE A 339 1.77 -21.74 -7.65
CA ILE A 339 0.66 -20.75 -7.71
C ILE A 339 0.57 -20.12 -9.11
N ARG A 340 1.69 -19.71 -9.70
CA ARG A 340 1.70 -19.14 -11.04
C ARG A 340 1.18 -20.13 -12.08
N MET A 341 1.48 -21.42 -11.92
CA MET A 341 0.95 -22.47 -12.78
C MET A 341 -0.55 -22.67 -12.54
N CYS A 342 -1.04 -22.67 -11.31
CA CYS A 342 -2.48 -22.68 -11.00
C CYS A 342 -3.20 -21.52 -11.69
N LEU A 343 -2.73 -20.28 -11.51
CA LEU A 343 -3.37 -19.08 -12.07
C LEU A 343 -3.42 -19.04 -13.60
N LYS A 344 -2.50 -19.73 -14.28
CA LYS A 344 -2.49 -19.84 -15.75
C LYS A 344 -3.42 -20.93 -16.27
N ASN A 345 -3.82 -21.86 -15.42
CA ASN A 345 -4.54 -23.08 -15.79
C ASN A 345 -5.92 -23.18 -15.13
N ILE A 346 -6.27 -22.30 -14.20
CA ILE A 346 -7.66 -22.01 -13.80
C ILE A 346 -8.25 -21.10 -14.85
#